data_AF-A0A951JEM3-F1
#
_entry.id   AF-A0A951JEM3-F1
#
_cell.length_a   1.000
_cell.length_b   1.000
_cell.length_c   1.000
_cell.angle_alpha   90.00
_cell.angle_beta   90.00
_cell.angle_gamma   90.00
#
_symmetry.space_group_name_H-M   'P 1'
#
loop_
_entity.id
_entity.type
_entity.pdbx_description
1 polymer ?
#
loop_
_entity_poly.entity_id
_entity_poly.type
_entity_poly.pdbx_seq_one_letter_code
_entity_poly.pdbx_strand_id
1 'polypeptide(L)'
;MFEDLRDAFREAVDNFKRELNRDQVPEAVDRLLAGMRDEAADARARVKRLEDDLAETRSRAGREKEEESTCRRREALAKRIGDEDTARLAGEYAAKHGRRREVLEGKVEALERELELGRAEFDEMLARLKEARERRASLSASAGRTGAREALGGADDLFSELDRMAERIADEDRRQEAAGSLDLDGAEGSSDGEDLRVRRDESPRPPLDVDARLEELKRRMGRD
;
A
#
# COMPACT_ATOMS: atom_id res chain seq x y z
N MET A 1 28.66 -12.48 -35.30
CA MET A 1 27.22 -12.83 -35.38
C MET A 1 26.66 -13.39 -34.07
N PHE A 2 27.22 -14.48 -33.50
CA PHE A 2 26.78 -14.99 -32.19
C PHE A 2 27.30 -14.16 -31.00
N GLU A 3 28.47 -13.54 -31.14
CA GLU A 3 29.06 -12.65 -30.13
C GLU A 3 28.29 -11.33 -30.02
N ASP A 4 27.92 -10.73 -31.16
CA ASP A 4 27.09 -9.52 -31.21
C ASP A 4 25.72 -9.72 -30.55
N LEU A 5 25.13 -10.91 -30.69
CA LEU A 5 23.85 -11.27 -30.06
C LEU A 5 24.00 -11.46 -28.54
N ARG A 6 25.17 -11.95 -28.10
CA ARG A 6 25.47 -12.18 -26.68
C ARG A 6 25.81 -10.89 -25.96
N ASP A 7 26.43 -9.95 -26.65
CA ASP A 7 26.74 -8.61 -26.15
C ASP A 7 25.47 -7.74 -26.11
N ALA A 8 24.61 -7.81 -27.14
CA ALA A 8 23.30 -7.18 -27.11
C ALA A 8 22.39 -7.76 -25.99
N PHE A 9 22.47 -9.06 -25.72
CA PHE A 9 21.74 -9.68 -24.62
C PHE A 9 22.30 -9.28 -23.25
N ARG A 10 23.63 -9.20 -23.09
CA ARG A 10 24.25 -8.68 -21.85
C ARG A 10 23.90 -7.23 -21.62
N GLU A 11 23.96 -6.40 -22.66
CA GLU A 11 23.58 -5.00 -22.59
C GLU A 11 22.10 -4.86 -22.23
N ALA A 12 21.21 -5.67 -22.81
CA ALA A 12 19.79 -5.69 -22.44
C ALA A 12 19.55 -6.16 -21.00
N VAL A 13 20.30 -7.16 -20.52
CA VAL A 13 20.21 -7.65 -19.14
C VAL A 13 20.79 -6.64 -18.14
N ASP A 14 21.85 -5.94 -18.50
CA ASP A 14 22.47 -4.90 -17.67
C ASP A 14 21.62 -3.62 -17.66
N ASN A 15 20.94 -3.30 -18.77
CA ASN A 15 19.93 -2.25 -18.82
C ASN A 15 18.72 -2.63 -17.96
N PHE A 16 18.21 -3.87 -18.11
CA PHE A 16 17.12 -4.38 -17.29
C PHE A 16 17.46 -4.36 -15.78
N LYS A 17 18.69 -4.75 -15.40
CA LYS A 17 19.17 -4.67 -14.01
C LYS A 17 19.35 -3.23 -13.52
N ARG A 18 19.76 -2.30 -14.40
CA ARG A 18 19.82 -0.86 -14.07
C ARG A 18 18.42 -0.27 -13.88
N GLU A 19 17.45 -0.66 -14.72
CA GLU A 19 16.05 -0.28 -14.57
C GLU A 19 15.41 -0.89 -13.31
N LEU A 20 15.81 -2.10 -12.92
CA LEU A 20 15.34 -2.75 -11.69
C LEU A 20 15.93 -2.11 -10.42
N ASN A 21 17.13 -1.52 -10.52
CA ASN A 21 17.86 -0.92 -9.41
C ASN A 21 17.70 0.62 -9.31
N ARG A 22 17.12 1.29 -10.30
CA ARG A 22 16.80 2.73 -10.26
C ARG A 22 15.39 2.98 -9.72
N ASP A 23 15.29 3.11 -8.40
CA ASP A 23 14.29 3.91 -7.67
C ASP A 23 12.77 3.63 -7.78
N GLN A 24 12.28 2.68 -8.60
CA GLN A 24 10.81 2.45 -8.75
C GLN A 24 10.22 1.25 -7.99
N VAL A 25 11.05 0.39 -7.39
CA VAL A 25 10.60 -0.84 -6.73
C VAL A 25 9.66 -0.56 -5.53
N PRO A 26 9.90 0.46 -4.67
CA PRO A 26 8.99 0.75 -3.56
C PRO A 26 7.62 1.26 -4.01
N GLU A 27 7.56 2.19 -4.96
CA GLU A 27 6.31 2.79 -5.42
C GLU A 27 5.42 1.81 -6.20
N ALA A 28 6.02 0.99 -7.08
CA ALA A 28 5.27 -0.01 -7.84
C ALA A 28 4.66 -1.09 -6.92
N VAL A 29 5.42 -1.53 -5.90
CA VAL A 29 4.93 -2.48 -4.88
C VAL A 29 3.85 -1.82 -4.01
N ASP A 30 3.97 -0.54 -3.69
CA ASP A 30 2.95 0.18 -2.92
C ASP A 30 1.64 0.36 -3.70
N ARG A 31 1.71 0.66 -5.00
CA ARG A 31 0.54 0.67 -5.89
C ARG A 31 -0.11 -0.71 -5.99
N LEU A 32 0.69 -1.77 -6.13
CA LEU A 32 0.17 -3.14 -6.15
C LEU A 32 -0.54 -3.50 -4.84
N LEU A 33 0.06 -3.19 -3.69
CA LEU A 33 -0.55 -3.41 -2.38
C LEU A 33 -1.80 -2.57 -2.17
N ALA A 34 -1.90 -1.37 -2.76
CA ALA A 34 -3.13 -0.59 -2.76
C ALA A 34 -4.22 -1.30 -3.59
N GLY A 35 -3.91 -1.72 -4.82
CA GLY A 35 -4.84 -2.47 -5.66
C GLY A 35 -5.35 -3.76 -5.01
N MET A 36 -4.48 -4.53 -4.36
CA MET A 36 -4.88 -5.72 -3.61
C MET A 36 -5.81 -5.40 -2.42
N ARG A 37 -5.64 -4.24 -1.76
CA ARG A 37 -6.55 -3.81 -0.68
C ARG A 37 -7.92 -3.43 -1.24
N ASP A 38 -7.94 -2.72 -2.36
CA ASP A 38 -9.16 -2.29 -3.01
C ASP A 38 -9.96 -3.52 -3.49
N GLU A 39 -9.29 -4.49 -4.11
CA GLU A 39 -9.91 -5.74 -4.54
C GLU A 39 -10.45 -6.57 -3.36
N ALA A 40 -9.71 -6.63 -2.24
CA ALA A 40 -10.19 -7.26 -1.02
C ALA A 40 -11.39 -6.51 -0.42
N ALA A 41 -11.41 -5.18 -0.48
CA ALA A 41 -12.54 -4.37 -0.02
C ALA A 41 -13.78 -4.62 -0.89
N ASP A 42 -13.62 -4.72 -2.21
CA ASP A 42 -14.68 -5.06 -3.14
C ASP A 42 -15.20 -6.48 -2.91
N ALA A 43 -14.31 -7.45 -2.69
CA ALA A 43 -14.67 -8.82 -2.33
C ALA A 43 -15.50 -8.86 -1.04
N ARG A 44 -15.07 -8.13 0.00
CA ARG A 44 -15.84 -7.99 1.25
C ARG A 44 -17.22 -7.39 1.00
N ALA A 45 -17.32 -6.37 0.14
CA ALA A 45 -18.59 -5.76 -0.20
C ALA A 45 -19.50 -6.71 -1.00
N ARG A 46 -18.94 -7.60 -1.83
CA ARG A 46 -19.70 -8.69 -2.49
C ARG A 46 -20.21 -9.70 -1.48
N VAL A 47 -19.35 -10.18 -0.57
CA VAL A 47 -19.75 -11.10 0.52
C VAL A 47 -20.90 -10.52 1.33
N LYS A 48 -20.81 -9.26 1.74
CA LYS A 48 -21.88 -8.61 2.50
C LYS A 48 -23.20 -8.55 1.72
N ARG A 49 -23.15 -8.23 0.42
CA ARG A 49 -24.35 -8.24 -0.44
C ARG A 49 -24.98 -9.63 -0.52
N LEU A 50 -24.17 -10.69 -0.66
CA LEU A 50 -24.65 -12.07 -0.65
C LEU A 50 -25.31 -12.43 0.70
N GLU A 51 -24.76 -11.97 1.83
CA GLU A 51 -25.36 -12.16 3.15
C GLU A 51 -26.73 -11.48 3.27
N ASP A 52 -26.83 -10.23 2.80
CA ASP A 52 -28.06 -9.45 2.79
C ASP A 52 -29.13 -10.10 1.89
N ASP A 53 -28.74 -10.50 0.67
CA ASP A 53 -29.62 -11.19 -0.30
C ASP A 53 -30.10 -12.55 0.23
N LEU A 54 -29.23 -13.30 0.92
CA LEU A 54 -29.56 -14.56 1.57
C LEU A 54 -30.59 -14.35 2.69
N ALA A 55 -30.37 -13.35 3.55
CA ALA A 55 -31.28 -13.02 4.64
C ALA A 55 -32.67 -12.61 4.10
N GLU A 56 -32.70 -11.78 3.07
CA GLU A 56 -33.95 -11.37 2.43
C GLU A 56 -34.67 -12.55 1.79
N THR A 57 -33.94 -13.40 1.03
CA THR A 57 -34.53 -14.55 0.34
C THR A 57 -35.11 -15.56 1.34
N ARG A 58 -34.41 -15.82 2.45
CA ARG A 58 -34.94 -16.65 3.55
C ARG A 58 -36.21 -16.05 4.17
N SER A 59 -36.25 -14.73 4.39
CA SER A 59 -37.45 -14.06 4.90
C SER A 59 -38.63 -14.22 3.94
N ARG A 60 -38.40 -14.04 2.63
CA ARG A 60 -39.42 -14.23 1.60
C ARG A 60 -39.91 -15.68 1.54
N ALA A 61 -39.01 -16.66 1.62
CA ALA A 61 -39.37 -18.08 1.67
C ALA A 61 -40.24 -18.41 2.90
N GLY A 62 -39.90 -17.83 4.06
CA GLY A 62 -40.68 -17.95 5.29
C GLY A 62 -42.11 -17.41 5.13
N ARG A 63 -42.27 -16.23 4.52
CA ARG A 63 -43.61 -15.66 4.25
C ARG A 63 -44.42 -16.53 3.31
N GLU A 64 -43.84 -17.03 2.22
CA GLU A 64 -44.54 -17.93 1.29
C GLU A 64 -44.99 -19.22 1.99
N LYS A 65 -44.19 -19.74 2.94
CA LYS A 65 -44.57 -20.89 3.77
C LYS A 65 -45.75 -20.59 4.70
N GLU A 66 -45.78 -19.41 5.31
CA GLU A 66 -46.88 -18.97 6.17
C GLU A 66 -48.18 -18.78 5.39
N GLU A 67 -48.09 -18.17 4.20
CA GLU A 67 -49.23 -18.00 3.28
C GLU A 67 -49.75 -19.36 2.78
N GLU A 68 -48.85 -20.26 2.37
CA GLU A 68 -49.21 -21.64 2.00
C GLU A 68 -49.97 -22.35 3.13
N SER A 69 -49.46 -22.27 4.36
CA SER A 69 -50.12 -22.86 5.53
C SER A 69 -51.50 -22.27 5.77
N THR A 70 -51.63 -20.94 5.62
CA THR A 70 -52.91 -20.24 5.77
C THR A 70 -53.92 -20.66 4.72
N CYS A 71 -53.51 -20.77 3.45
CA CYS A 71 -54.34 -21.29 2.38
C CYS A 71 -54.78 -22.74 2.63
N ARG A 72 -53.87 -23.63 3.06
CA ARG A 72 -54.23 -25.03 3.41
C ARG A 72 -55.22 -25.12 4.57
N ARG A 73 -55.09 -24.26 5.60
CA ARG A 73 -56.06 -24.20 6.71
C ARG A 73 -57.44 -23.75 6.21
N ARG A 74 -57.49 -22.75 5.32
CA ARG A 74 -58.73 -22.26 4.70
C ARG A 74 -59.39 -23.32 3.83
N GLU A 75 -58.62 -24.03 3.01
CA GLU A 75 -59.10 -25.16 2.21
C GLU A 75 -59.75 -26.22 3.10
N ALA A 76 -59.07 -26.63 4.19
CA ALA A 76 -59.60 -27.63 5.11
C ALA A 76 -60.85 -27.17 5.88
N LEU A 77 -61.02 -25.86 6.12
CA LEU A 77 -62.23 -25.29 6.70
C LEU A 77 -63.39 -25.30 5.69
N ALA A 78 -63.13 -24.86 4.46
CA ALA A 78 -64.12 -24.81 3.38
C ALA A 78 -64.66 -26.21 3.06
N LYS A 79 -63.79 -27.22 2.96
CA LYS A 79 -64.20 -28.62 2.78
C LYS A 79 -65.11 -29.12 3.90
N ARG A 80 -64.84 -28.73 5.15
CA ARG A 80 -65.66 -29.15 6.31
C ARG A 80 -67.08 -28.59 6.29
N ILE A 81 -67.28 -27.43 5.66
CA ILE A 81 -68.61 -26.79 5.56
C ILE A 81 -69.28 -27.03 4.19
N GLY A 82 -68.65 -27.81 3.30
CA GLY A 82 -69.18 -28.12 1.97
C GLY A 82 -69.05 -26.97 0.95
N ASP A 83 -68.19 -25.98 1.21
CA ASP A 83 -67.88 -24.92 0.24
C ASP A 83 -66.74 -25.38 -0.68
N GLU A 84 -67.12 -26.10 -1.73
CA GLU A 84 -66.17 -26.69 -2.69
C GLU A 84 -65.42 -25.66 -3.53
N ASP A 85 -66.05 -24.51 -3.86
CA ASP A 85 -65.41 -23.47 -4.66
C ASP A 85 -64.32 -22.76 -3.87
N THR A 86 -64.59 -22.39 -2.61
CA THR A 86 -63.56 -21.83 -1.72
C THR A 86 -62.45 -22.84 -1.43
N ALA A 87 -62.80 -24.11 -1.23
CA ALA A 87 -61.81 -25.17 -1.04
C ALA A 87 -60.87 -25.30 -2.24
N ARG A 88 -61.42 -25.37 -3.45
CA ARG A 88 -60.64 -25.45 -4.70
C ARG A 88 -59.71 -24.24 -4.84
N LEU A 89 -60.23 -23.03 -4.70
CA LEU A 89 -59.43 -21.81 -4.83
C LEU A 89 -58.31 -21.74 -3.79
N ALA A 90 -58.61 -22.06 -2.52
CA ALA A 90 -57.61 -22.09 -1.46
C ALA A 90 -56.49 -23.11 -1.73
N GLY A 91 -56.84 -24.29 -2.27
CA GLY A 91 -55.86 -25.30 -2.69
C GLY A 91 -54.97 -24.82 -3.85
N GLU A 92 -55.52 -24.14 -4.84
CA GLU A 92 -54.75 -23.56 -5.96
C GLU A 92 -53.73 -22.52 -5.49
N TYR A 93 -54.15 -21.62 -4.58
CA TYR A 93 -53.25 -20.62 -3.99
C TYR A 93 -52.20 -21.28 -3.09
N ALA A 94 -52.57 -22.27 -2.28
CA ALA A 94 -51.60 -23.05 -1.49
C ALA A 94 -50.53 -23.67 -2.39
N ALA A 95 -50.93 -24.31 -3.49
CA ALA A 95 -50.00 -24.90 -4.45
C ALA A 95 -49.11 -23.83 -5.12
N LYS A 96 -49.64 -22.63 -5.39
CA LYS A 96 -48.86 -21.52 -5.96
C LYS A 96 -47.81 -21.00 -4.97
N HIS A 97 -48.16 -20.81 -3.70
CA HIS A 97 -47.23 -20.43 -2.64
C HIS A 97 -46.18 -21.51 -2.41
N GLY A 98 -46.58 -22.80 -2.42
CA GLY A 98 -45.65 -23.93 -2.35
C GLY A 98 -44.59 -23.92 -3.46
N ARG A 99 -45.01 -23.74 -4.73
CA ARG A 99 -44.06 -23.63 -5.85
C ARG A 99 -43.11 -22.44 -5.72
N ARG A 100 -43.60 -21.29 -5.24
CA ARG A 100 -42.75 -20.10 -5.00
C ARG A 100 -41.75 -20.35 -3.89
N ARG A 101 -42.19 -20.98 -2.80
CA ARG A 101 -41.34 -21.40 -1.68
C ARG A 101 -40.22 -22.31 -2.16
N GLU A 102 -40.52 -23.34 -2.95
CA GLU A 102 -39.52 -24.26 -3.50
C GLU A 102 -38.45 -23.53 -4.33
N VAL A 103 -38.87 -22.58 -5.19
CA VAL A 103 -37.91 -21.77 -5.97
C VAL A 103 -37.04 -20.91 -5.06
N LEU A 104 -37.62 -20.31 -4.01
CA LEU A 104 -36.86 -19.50 -3.06
C LEU A 104 -35.91 -20.34 -2.22
N GLU A 105 -36.30 -21.55 -1.82
CA GLU A 105 -35.45 -22.50 -1.08
C GLU A 105 -34.25 -22.92 -1.94
N GLY A 106 -34.47 -23.25 -3.23
CA GLY A 106 -33.36 -23.52 -4.15
C GLY A 106 -32.43 -22.30 -4.35
N LYS A 107 -32.96 -21.07 -4.31
CA LYS A 107 -32.13 -19.86 -4.32
C LYS A 107 -31.33 -19.68 -3.04
N VAL A 108 -31.90 -20.00 -1.88
CA VAL A 108 -31.18 -19.98 -0.60
C VAL A 108 -29.99 -20.92 -0.66
N GLU A 109 -30.16 -22.15 -1.13
CA GLU A 109 -29.06 -23.12 -1.28
C GLU A 109 -27.98 -22.66 -2.28
N ALA A 110 -28.36 -21.96 -3.35
CA ALA A 110 -27.40 -21.38 -4.28
C ALA A 110 -26.60 -20.24 -3.62
N LEU A 111 -27.28 -19.31 -2.96
CA LEU A 111 -26.66 -18.17 -2.28
C LEU A 111 -25.76 -18.61 -1.12
N GLU A 112 -26.12 -19.67 -0.39
CA GLU A 112 -25.26 -20.24 0.67
C GLU A 112 -23.93 -20.76 0.10
N ARG A 113 -23.97 -21.46 -1.04
CA ARG A 113 -22.76 -21.95 -1.71
C ARG A 113 -21.92 -20.80 -2.27
N GLU A 114 -22.54 -19.81 -2.88
CA GLU A 114 -21.84 -18.60 -3.35
C GLU A 114 -21.20 -17.84 -2.19
N LEU A 115 -21.89 -17.74 -1.05
CA LEU A 115 -21.36 -17.08 0.14
C LEU A 115 -20.16 -17.83 0.72
N GLU A 116 -20.21 -19.16 0.74
CA GLU A 116 -19.08 -20.00 1.18
C GLU A 116 -17.85 -19.76 0.29
N LEU A 117 -18.03 -19.81 -1.04
CA LEU A 117 -16.96 -19.52 -2.00
C LEU A 117 -16.43 -18.09 -1.85
N GLY A 118 -17.31 -17.09 -1.80
CA GLY A 118 -16.92 -15.69 -1.67
C GLY A 118 -16.17 -15.39 -0.36
N ARG A 119 -16.53 -16.05 0.74
CA ARG A 119 -15.79 -15.95 2.02
C ARG A 119 -14.41 -16.58 1.91
N ALA A 120 -14.31 -17.77 1.33
CA ALA A 120 -13.03 -18.44 1.13
C ALA A 120 -12.09 -17.62 0.23
N GLU A 121 -12.60 -17.06 -0.88
CA GLU A 121 -11.85 -16.17 -1.77
C GLU A 121 -11.37 -14.91 -1.04
N PHE A 122 -12.23 -14.28 -0.23
CA PHE A 122 -11.85 -13.11 0.56
C PHE A 122 -10.75 -13.42 1.58
N ASP A 123 -10.85 -14.55 2.28
CA ASP A 123 -9.83 -15.00 3.24
C ASP A 123 -8.49 -15.29 2.54
N GLU A 124 -8.53 -15.89 1.34
CA GLU A 124 -7.34 -16.09 0.52
C GLU A 124 -6.71 -14.76 0.08
N MET A 125 -7.52 -13.79 -0.36
CA MET A 125 -7.04 -12.45 -0.70
C MET A 125 -6.36 -11.78 0.50
N LEU A 126 -6.93 -11.90 1.70
CA LEU A 126 -6.31 -11.38 2.93
C LEU A 126 -4.99 -12.08 3.27
N ALA A 127 -4.90 -13.39 3.07
CA ALA A 127 -3.67 -14.15 3.28
C ALA A 127 -2.57 -13.69 2.30
N ARG A 128 -2.89 -13.60 1.00
CA ARG A 128 -1.96 -13.10 -0.03
C ARG A 128 -1.52 -11.66 0.23
N LEU A 129 -2.43 -10.81 0.69
CA LEU A 129 -2.15 -9.42 1.06
C LEU A 129 -1.19 -9.35 2.27
N LYS A 130 -1.34 -10.23 3.26
CA LYS A 130 -0.42 -10.31 4.40
C LYS A 130 0.97 -10.77 3.96
N GLU A 131 1.04 -11.83 3.16
CA GLU A 131 2.30 -12.34 2.59
C GLU A 131 3.01 -11.27 1.74
N ALA A 132 2.27 -10.53 0.91
CA ALA A 132 2.82 -9.46 0.09
C ALA A 132 3.39 -8.31 0.96
N ARG A 133 2.74 -7.97 2.08
CA ARG A 133 3.26 -6.98 3.04
C ARG A 133 4.53 -7.46 3.73
N GLU A 134 4.59 -8.71 4.16
CA GLU A 134 5.78 -9.30 4.79
C GLU A 134 6.96 -9.35 3.82
N ARG A 135 6.71 -9.76 2.57
CA ARG A 135 7.70 -9.71 1.48
C ARG A 135 8.21 -8.29 1.24
N ARG A 136 7.32 -7.30 1.15
CA ARG A 136 7.73 -5.88 1.04
C ARG A 136 8.61 -5.45 2.21
N ALA A 137 8.23 -5.78 3.44
CA ALA A 137 9.00 -5.41 4.63
C ALA A 137 10.40 -6.05 4.61
N SER A 138 10.51 -7.31 4.20
CA SER A 138 11.79 -8.00 4.05
C SER A 138 12.68 -7.36 2.98
N LEU A 139 12.10 -7.01 1.82
CA LEU A 139 12.81 -6.37 0.71
C LEU A 139 13.30 -4.97 1.09
N SER A 140 12.47 -4.20 1.80
CA SER A 140 12.85 -2.88 2.33
C SER A 140 14.00 -2.99 3.33
N ALA A 141 13.96 -3.98 4.23
CA ALA A 141 15.04 -4.21 5.19
C ALA A 141 16.36 -4.66 4.51
N SER A 142 16.30 -5.47 3.47
CA SER A 142 17.50 -5.85 2.69
C SER A 142 18.05 -4.70 1.85
N ALA A 143 17.18 -3.88 1.24
CA ALA A 143 17.57 -2.71 0.48
C ALA A 143 18.24 -1.66 1.38
N GLY A 144 17.66 -1.37 2.55
CA GLY A 144 18.25 -0.45 3.53
C GLY A 144 19.63 -0.91 4.04
N ARG A 145 19.83 -2.22 4.24
CA ARG A 145 21.14 -2.79 4.62
C ARG A 145 22.17 -2.70 3.50
N THR A 146 21.75 -2.89 2.25
CA THR A 146 22.65 -2.83 1.09
C THR A 146 23.05 -1.39 0.78
N GLY A 147 22.10 -0.46 0.79
CA GLY A 147 22.38 0.97 0.63
C GLY A 147 23.25 1.54 1.76
N ALA A 148 23.05 1.10 3.01
CA ALA A 148 23.94 1.48 4.11
C ALA A 148 25.38 0.95 3.93
N ARG A 149 25.55 -0.25 3.37
CA ARG A 149 26.88 -0.81 3.06
C ARG A 149 27.56 -0.10 1.91
N GLU A 150 26.82 0.25 0.85
CA GLU A 150 27.36 1.03 -0.27
C GLU A 150 27.75 2.46 0.14
N ALA A 151 26.95 3.11 0.99
CA ALA A 151 27.27 4.43 1.52
C ALA A 151 28.51 4.43 2.42
N LEU A 152 28.70 3.37 3.22
CA LEU A 152 29.92 3.20 4.03
C LEU A 152 31.15 2.89 3.17
N GLY A 153 31.03 2.03 2.15
CA GLY A 153 32.14 1.73 1.23
C GLY A 153 32.57 2.92 0.38
N GLY A 154 31.62 3.73 -0.10
CA GLY A 154 31.91 4.97 -0.82
C GLY A 154 32.52 6.07 0.06
N ALA A 155 32.24 6.06 1.36
CA ALA A 155 32.90 6.96 2.31
C ALA A 155 34.38 6.57 2.52
N ASP A 156 34.70 5.28 2.63
CA ASP A 156 36.09 4.80 2.78
C ASP A 156 36.96 5.14 1.56
N ASP A 157 36.40 5.07 0.34
CA ASP A 157 37.10 5.51 -0.87
C ASP A 157 37.33 7.03 -0.88
N LEU A 158 36.36 7.83 -0.40
CA LEU A 158 36.48 9.29 -0.28
C LEU A 158 37.53 9.70 0.77
N PHE A 159 37.60 9.00 1.91
CA PHE A 159 38.64 9.22 2.91
C PHE A 159 40.02 8.86 2.37
N SER A 160 40.12 7.77 1.61
CA SER A 160 41.37 7.38 0.94
C SER A 160 41.82 8.40 -0.12
N GLU A 161 40.88 9.09 -0.77
CA GLU A 161 41.17 10.18 -1.70
C GLU A 161 41.61 11.47 -0.99
N LEU A 162 40.97 11.80 0.14
CA LEU A 162 41.36 12.90 1.02
C LEU A 162 42.78 12.71 1.58
N ASP A 163 43.14 11.50 2.01
CA ASP A 163 44.48 11.21 2.51
C ASP A 163 45.55 11.41 1.44
N ARG A 164 45.30 10.97 0.20
CA ARG A 164 46.21 11.23 -0.94
C ARG A 164 46.31 12.72 -1.29
N MET A 165 45.24 13.48 -1.08
CA MET A 165 45.24 14.92 -1.29
C MET A 165 46.04 15.63 -0.19
N ALA A 166 45.90 15.20 1.06
CA ALA A 166 46.68 15.69 2.20
C ALA A 166 48.18 15.39 2.03
N GLU A 167 48.55 14.20 1.56
CA GLU A 167 49.95 13.87 1.23
C GLU A 167 50.51 14.77 0.12
N ARG A 168 49.70 15.07 -0.90
CA ARG A 168 50.10 15.94 -2.02
C ARG A 168 50.31 17.39 -1.57
N ILE A 169 49.43 17.91 -0.71
CA ILE A 169 49.55 19.25 -0.13
C ILE A 169 50.78 19.32 0.79
N ALA A 170 51.02 18.30 1.62
CA ALA A 170 52.20 18.26 2.48
C ALA A 170 53.53 18.16 1.69
N ASP A 171 53.50 17.53 0.51
CA ASP A 171 54.64 17.52 -0.43
C ASP A 171 54.83 18.88 -1.13
N GLU A 172 53.75 19.62 -1.42
CA GLU A 172 53.79 20.98 -1.97
C GLU A 172 54.29 22.01 -0.95
N ASP A 173 53.85 21.92 0.30
CA ASP A 173 54.34 22.75 1.41
C ASP A 173 55.83 22.50 1.66
N ARG A 174 56.28 21.24 1.67
CA ARG A 174 57.71 20.90 1.77
C ARG A 174 58.53 21.42 0.58
N ARG A 175 57.93 21.53 -0.62
CA ARG A 175 58.56 22.15 -1.79
C ARG A 175 58.59 23.69 -1.69
N GLN A 176 57.55 24.31 -1.13
CA GLN A 176 57.51 25.75 -0.87
C GLN A 176 58.47 26.15 0.25
N GLU A 177 58.60 25.35 1.33
CA GLU A 177 59.60 25.57 2.38
C GLU A 177 61.04 25.42 1.85
N ALA A 178 61.28 24.47 0.94
CA ALA A 178 62.56 24.34 0.26
C ALA A 178 62.85 25.47 -0.75
N ALA A 179 61.81 26.11 -1.31
CA ALA A 179 61.93 27.28 -2.17
C ALA A 179 62.04 28.60 -1.36
N GLY A 180 61.52 28.63 -0.13
CA GLY A 180 61.56 29.79 0.77
C GLY A 180 62.89 30.00 1.50
N SER A 181 63.88 29.12 1.34
CA SER A 181 65.23 29.29 1.91
C SER A 181 66.20 30.09 1.02
N LEU A 182 65.70 30.73 -0.04
CA LEU A 182 66.45 31.63 -0.92
C LEU A 182 65.63 32.92 -1.14
N ASP A 183 65.52 33.73 -0.08
CA ASP A 183 65.48 35.20 -0.17
C ASP A 183 65.35 35.78 1.25
N LEU A 184 66.46 36.25 1.79
CA LEU A 184 66.53 37.13 2.95
C LEU A 184 67.31 38.37 2.51
N ASP A 185 66.64 39.53 2.44
CA ASP A 185 67.10 40.75 3.11
C ASP A 185 66.15 41.95 2.86
N GLY A 186 65.76 42.64 3.93
CA GLY A 186 65.72 44.11 3.90
C GLY A 186 64.40 44.86 4.14
N ALA A 187 64.09 45.08 5.43
CA ALA A 187 63.67 46.36 6.04
C ALA A 187 62.25 46.96 5.87
N GLU A 188 61.53 46.92 7.01
CA GLU A 188 60.81 48.00 7.72
C GLU A 188 59.71 48.87 7.08
N GLY A 189 58.54 48.90 7.73
CA GLY A 189 57.58 50.01 7.65
C GLY A 189 56.14 49.66 8.07
N SER A 190 55.74 50.06 9.27
CA SER A 190 54.40 49.95 9.86
C SER A 190 53.25 50.48 8.98
N SER A 191 52.08 49.82 9.02
CA SER A 191 50.84 50.40 9.57
C SER A 191 49.67 49.41 9.52
N ASP A 192 48.92 49.40 10.61
CA ASP A 192 47.48 49.19 10.72
C ASP A 192 46.90 47.82 10.33
N GLY A 193 46.40 47.18 11.39
CA GLY A 193 45.80 45.87 11.35
C GLY A 193 44.42 45.84 10.70
N GLU A 194 44.01 44.62 10.38
CA GLU A 194 42.63 44.19 10.54
C GLU A 194 42.59 42.66 10.68
N ASP A 195 42.02 42.25 11.81
CA ASP A 195 41.74 40.89 12.25
C ASP A 195 40.87 40.16 11.19
N LEU A 196 41.46 39.30 10.36
CA LEU A 196 40.69 38.31 9.57
C LEU A 196 40.29 37.13 10.46
N ARG A 197 39.45 37.41 11.45
CA ARG A 197 38.61 36.39 12.07
C ARG A 197 37.56 36.01 11.05
N VAL A 198 37.66 34.80 10.50
CA VAL A 198 36.53 34.16 9.81
C VAL A 198 35.39 34.08 10.82
N ARG A 199 34.45 35.02 10.72
CA ARG A 199 33.21 35.02 11.47
C ARG A 199 32.44 33.76 11.07
N ARG A 200 32.47 32.76 11.95
CA ARG A 200 31.42 31.75 12.02
C ARG A 200 30.13 32.49 12.36
N ASP A 201 29.39 32.89 11.33
CA ASP A 201 28.04 33.42 11.47
C ASP A 201 27.12 32.26 11.87
N GLU A 202 27.15 31.92 13.16
CA GLU A 202 26.04 31.24 13.81
C GLU A 202 24.90 32.25 13.93
N SER A 203 24.18 32.44 12.83
CA SER A 203 22.86 33.06 12.90
C SER A 203 21.96 32.19 13.77
N PRO A 204 21.48 32.67 14.94
CA PRO A 204 20.50 31.91 15.71
C PRO A 204 19.22 31.92 14.90
N ARG A 205 18.82 30.76 14.37
CA ARG A 205 17.48 30.60 13.80
C ARG A 205 16.49 30.95 14.92
N PRO A 206 15.60 31.95 14.73
CA PRO A 206 14.62 32.26 15.75
C PRO A 206 13.80 30.98 16.05
N PRO A 207 13.47 30.71 17.31
CA PRO A 207 12.67 29.55 17.65
C PRO A 207 11.38 29.62 16.85
N LEU A 208 11.11 28.57 16.09
CA LEU A 208 9.85 28.44 15.37
C LEU A 208 8.74 28.45 16.42
N ASP A 209 7.93 29.50 16.41
CA ASP A 209 6.73 29.58 17.26
C ASP A 209 5.73 28.54 16.76
N VAL A 210 5.82 27.36 17.38
CA VAL A 210 5.07 26.16 17.01
C VAL A 210 3.57 26.42 17.21
N ASP A 211 3.20 27.31 18.13
CA ASP A 211 1.82 27.64 18.46
C ASP A 211 1.20 28.51 17.36
N ALA A 212 1.93 29.49 16.83
CA ALA A 212 1.47 30.30 15.69
C ALA A 212 1.21 29.45 14.43
N ARG A 213 2.07 28.46 14.16
CA ARG A 213 1.87 27.53 13.03
C ARG A 213 0.75 26.53 13.27
N LEU A 214 0.53 26.12 14.53
CA LEU A 214 -0.59 25.26 14.91
C LEU A 214 -1.94 25.98 14.76
N GLU A 215 -2.02 27.27 15.07
CA GLU A 215 -3.23 28.07 14.82
C GLU A 215 -3.51 28.27 13.33
N GLU A 216 -2.47 28.50 12.53
CA GLU A 216 -2.61 28.62 11.07
C GLU A 216 -3.05 27.29 10.43
N LEU A 217 -2.55 26.17 10.95
CA LEU A 217 -2.96 24.83 10.55
C LEU A 217 -4.41 24.53 11.01
N LYS A 218 -4.80 24.93 12.22
CA LYS A 218 -6.18 24.82 12.72
C LYS A 218 -7.15 25.67 11.88
N ARG A 219 -6.76 26.89 11.49
CA ARG A 219 -7.53 27.74 10.54
C ARG A 219 -7.67 27.09 9.16
N ARG A 220 -6.66 26.34 8.72
CA ARG A 220 -6.69 25.60 7.44
C ARG A 220 -7.43 24.26 7.51
N MET A 221 -7.52 23.63 8.69
CA MET A 221 -8.12 22.29 8.86
C MET A 221 -9.51 22.29 9.51
N GLY A 222 -10.02 23.45 9.96
CA GLY A 222 -11.39 23.60 10.45
C GLY A 222 -12.31 24.23 9.40
N ARG A 223 -13.12 23.37 8.76
CA ARG A 223 -14.42 23.70 8.12
C ARG A 223 -15.36 24.37 9.14
N ASP A 224 -16.13 25.36 8.67
CA ASP A 224 -17.33 25.99 9.29
C ASP A 224 -17.19 26.58 10.71
#